data_AF-A0A7C2J9G3-F1
#
_entry.id   AF-A0A7C2J9G3-F1
#
_cell.length_a   1.000
_cell.length_b   1.000
_cell.length_c   1.000
_cell.angle_alpha   90.00
_cell.angle_beta   90.00
_cell.angle_gamma   90.00
#
_symmetry.space_group_name_H-M   'P 1'
#
loop_
_entity.id
_entity.type
_entity.pdbx_description
1 polymer ?
#
loop_
_entity_poly.entity_id
_entity_poly.type
_entity_poly.pdbx_seq_one_letter_code
_entity_poly.pdbx_strand_id
1 'polypeptide(L)'
;LHITRLHFGLAVRLALIAFAGTIMMGYLLGAKTDASLPFLDSTVTVLSLLAQWMLAKKLLENWLVWIAVDVLSIGIYFYKGLYISTVLYATFLVLATFGFIGWRKTLKDLRPA
;
A
#
# COMPACT_ATOMS: atom_id res chain seq x y z
N LEU A 1 -15.30 -13.37 -11.57
CA LEU A 1 -14.63 -12.12 -11.14
C LEU A 1 -13.55 -11.79 -12.16
N HIS A 2 -13.67 -10.69 -12.93
CA HIS A 2 -12.59 -10.24 -13.81
C HIS A 2 -11.50 -9.58 -12.94
N ILE A 3 -10.41 -10.30 -12.69
CA ILE A 3 -9.21 -9.78 -12.02
C ILE A 3 -8.28 -9.31 -13.14
N THR A 4 -7.99 -8.01 -13.19
CA THR A 4 -7.18 -7.40 -14.24
C THR A 4 -5.74 -7.25 -13.72
N ARG A 5 -4.73 -7.48 -14.56
CA ARG A 5 -3.34 -7.19 -14.18
C ARG A 5 -3.01 -5.74 -14.48
N LEU A 6 -2.24 -5.11 -13.60
CA LEU A 6 -1.71 -3.78 -13.85
C LEU A 6 -0.69 -3.86 -14.99
N HIS A 7 -0.91 -3.10 -16.07
CA HIS A 7 0.12 -2.91 -17.08
C HIS A 7 1.31 -2.18 -16.45
N PHE A 8 2.53 -2.67 -16.68
CA PHE A 8 3.77 -2.14 -16.09
C PHE A 8 3.92 -0.61 -16.29
N GLY A 9 3.51 -0.08 -17.45
CA GLY A 9 3.52 1.37 -17.71
C GLY A 9 2.52 2.17 -16.86
N LEU A 10 1.39 1.57 -16.48
CA LEU A 10 0.44 2.18 -15.54
C LEU A 10 0.98 2.11 -14.10
N ALA A 11 1.68 1.02 -13.75
CA ALA A 11 2.36 0.87 -12.46
C ALA A 11 3.38 1.98 -12.23
N VAL A 12 4.24 2.24 -13.23
CA VAL A 12 5.26 3.30 -13.17
C VAL A 12 4.60 4.67 -13.07
N ARG A 13 3.52 4.94 -13.82
CA ARG A 13 2.79 6.21 -13.72
C ARG A 13 2.16 6.41 -12.34
N LEU A 14 1.55 5.38 -11.76
CA LEU A 14 0.98 5.45 -10.43
C LEU A 14 2.05 5.60 -9.36
N ALA A 15 3.20 4.92 -9.50
CA ALA A 15 4.35 5.12 -8.62
C ALA A 15 4.92 6.54 -8.70
N LEU A 16 5.00 7.13 -9.90
CA LEU A 16 5.43 8.51 -10.10
C LEU A 16 4.43 9.51 -9.51
N ILE A 17 3.13 9.26 -9.66
CA ILE A 17 2.07 10.07 -9.04
C ILE A 17 2.11 9.93 -7.52
N ALA A 18 2.34 8.72 -7.01
CA ALA A 18 2.50 8.47 -5.58
C ALA A 18 3.69 9.27 -5.02
N PHE A 19 4.82 9.18 -5.71
CA PHE A 19 6.05 9.86 -5.35
C PHE A 19 5.90 11.40 -5.39
N ALA A 20 5.25 11.94 -6.43
CA ALA A 20 4.93 13.35 -6.52
C ALA A 20 3.95 13.80 -5.42
N GLY A 21 2.95 12.98 -5.11
CA GLY A 21 2.01 13.21 -4.01
C GLY A 21 2.69 13.21 -2.65
N THR A 22 3.61 12.28 -2.40
CA THR A 22 4.42 12.22 -1.19
C THR A 22 5.25 13.48 -0.99
N ILE A 23 5.88 13.97 -2.06
CA ILE A 23 6.67 15.22 -2.02
C ILE A 23 5.76 16.42 -1.72
N MET A 24 4.63 16.54 -2.44
CA MET A 24 3.70 17.67 -2.28
C MET A 24 3.08 17.70 -0.87
N MET A 25 2.64 16.55 -0.37
CA MET A 25 2.03 16.45 0.95
C MET A 25 3.07 16.60 2.07
N GLY A 26 4.31 16.11 1.86
CA GLY A 26 5.44 16.34 2.77
C GLY A 26 5.78 17.83 2.92
N TYR A 27 5.74 18.59 1.82
CA TYR A 27 5.89 20.05 1.85
C TYR A 27 4.75 20.76 2.58
N LEU A 28 3.50 20.33 2.40
CA LEU A 28 2.34 20.92 3.06
C LEU A 28 2.29 20.62 4.57
N LEU A 29 2.64 19.40 4.98
CA LEU A 29 2.72 19.05 6.41
C LEU A 29 3.88 19.75 7.11
N GLY A 30 5.05 19.87 6.47
CA GLY A 30 6.22 20.54 7.04
C GLY A 30 6.03 22.06 7.29
N ALA A 31 5.09 22.69 6.60
CA ALA A 31 4.80 24.12 6.77
C ALA A 31 3.77 24.43 7.87
N LYS A 32 3.02 23.43 8.37
CA LYS A 32 1.86 23.67 9.27
C LYS A 32 1.75 22.75 10.49
N THR A 33 2.61 21.76 10.67
CA THR A 33 2.47 20.83 11.81
C THR A 33 3.83 20.35 12.31
N ASP A 34 4.04 20.37 13.63
CA ASP A 34 5.16 19.76 14.38
C ASP A 34 5.16 18.22 14.24
N ALA A 35 5.18 17.72 13.01
CA ALA A 35 5.21 16.30 12.70
C ALA A 35 6.66 15.83 12.71
N SER A 36 7.00 14.92 13.64
CA SER A 36 8.36 14.41 13.81
C SER A 36 8.89 13.62 12.59
N LEU A 37 8.02 13.12 11.70
CA LEU A 37 8.38 12.40 10.46
C LEU A 37 7.36 12.65 9.30
N PRO A 38 7.28 13.89 8.75
CA PRO A 38 6.22 14.31 7.82
C PRO A 38 6.19 13.53 6.49
N PHE A 39 7.36 13.08 6.03
CA PHE A 39 7.52 12.35 4.77
C PHE A 39 7.09 10.89 4.84
N LEU A 40 7.18 10.25 6.01
CA LEU A 40 6.75 8.86 6.19
C LEU A 40 5.22 8.78 6.30
N ASP A 41 4.61 9.69 7.05
CA ASP A 41 3.15 9.72 7.22
C ASP A 41 2.42 10.09 5.90
N SER A 42 3.00 10.99 5.10
CA SER A 42 2.48 11.30 3.76
C SER A 42 2.61 10.12 2.78
N THR A 43 3.71 9.38 2.83
CA THR A 43 3.92 8.18 2.01
C THR A 43 2.87 7.11 2.32
N VAL A 44 2.64 6.82 3.60
CA VAL A 44 1.63 5.83 4.02
C VAL A 44 0.24 6.23 3.54
N THR A 45 -0.11 7.52 3.61
CA THR A 45 -1.43 8.02 3.18
C THR A 45 -1.65 7.88 1.68
N VAL A 46 -0.68 8.32 0.87
CA VAL A 46 -0.78 8.27 -0.60
C VAL A 46 -0.78 6.82 -1.10
N LEU A 47 0.07 5.95 -0.53
CA LEU A 47 0.08 4.53 -0.85
C LEU A 47 -1.25 3.86 -0.47
N SER A 48 -1.86 4.23 0.66
CA SER A 48 -3.16 3.68 1.09
C SER A 48 -4.29 4.08 0.14
N LEU A 49 -4.33 5.33 -0.33
CA LEU A 49 -5.33 5.77 -1.31
C LEU A 49 -5.19 5.05 -2.65
N LEU A 50 -3.94 4.87 -3.11
CA LEU A 50 -3.66 4.10 -4.32
C LEU A 50 -4.04 2.63 -4.17
N ALA A 51 -3.70 2.01 -3.04
CA ALA A 51 -4.11 0.64 -2.74
C ALA A 51 -5.64 0.53 -2.77
N GLN A 52 -6.36 1.43 -2.09
CA GLN A 52 -7.82 1.39 -2.07
C GLN A 52 -8.44 1.52 -3.46
N TRP A 53 -7.89 2.39 -4.32
CA TRP A 53 -8.34 2.50 -5.72
C TRP A 53 -8.03 1.25 -6.54
N MET A 54 -6.84 0.66 -6.37
CA MET A 54 -6.44 -0.57 -7.05
C MET A 54 -7.30 -1.77 -6.61
N LEU A 55 -7.66 -1.84 -5.33
CA LEU A 55 -8.60 -2.82 -4.78
C LEU A 55 -9.98 -2.67 -5.42
N ALA A 56 -10.49 -1.44 -5.53
CA ALA A 56 -11.77 -1.14 -6.18
C ALA A 56 -11.77 -1.53 -7.67
N LYS A 57 -10.61 -1.43 -8.33
CA LYS A 57 -10.39 -1.88 -9.72
C LYS A 57 -10.06 -3.37 -9.85
N LYS A 58 -10.07 -4.14 -8.75
CA LYS A 58 -9.75 -5.58 -8.70
C LYS A 58 -8.39 -5.93 -9.33
N LEU A 59 -7.40 -5.08 -9.10
CA LEU A 59 -6.02 -5.29 -9.56
C LEU A 59 -5.29 -6.23 -8.59
N LEU A 60 -4.54 -7.20 -9.12
CA LEU A 60 -3.79 -8.14 -8.28
C LEU A 60 -2.65 -7.44 -7.52
N GLU A 61 -2.06 -6.42 -8.14
CA GLU A 61 -0.92 -5.67 -7.61
C GLU A 61 -1.29 -4.82 -6.39
N ASN A 62 -2.59 -4.61 -6.13
CA ASN A 62 -3.09 -3.94 -4.92
C ASN A 62 -2.49 -4.56 -3.65
N TRP A 63 -2.43 -5.89 -3.60
CA TRP A 63 -1.96 -6.59 -2.41
C TRP A 63 -0.48 -6.32 -2.12
N LEU A 64 0.34 -6.09 -3.14
CA LEU A 64 1.74 -5.70 -2.97
C LEU A 64 1.87 -4.30 -2.36
N VAL A 65 0.96 -3.39 -2.71
CA VAL A 65 0.91 -2.04 -2.14
C VAL A 65 0.50 -2.10 -0.66
N TRP A 66 -0.51 -2.90 -0.31
CA TRP A 66 -0.89 -3.13 1.09
C TRP A 66 0.24 -3.73 1.91
N ILE A 67 0.96 -4.73 1.37
CA ILE A 67 2.14 -5.31 2.01
C ILE A 67 3.20 -4.22 2.30
N ALA A 68 3.47 -3.34 1.34
CA ALA A 68 4.44 -2.25 1.53
C ALA A 68 3.99 -1.26 2.63
N VAL A 69 2.70 -0.90 2.63
CA VAL A 69 2.10 -0.03 3.67
C VAL A 69 2.21 -0.68 5.05
N ASP A 70 1.87 -1.96 5.17
CA ASP A 70 1.89 -2.68 6.43
C ASP A 70 3.32 -2.79 6.98
N VAL A 71 4.31 -3.11 6.14
CA VAL A 71 5.73 -3.18 6.54
C VAL A 71 6.24 -1.82 7.05
N LEU A 72 5.93 -0.73 6.33
CA LEU A 72 6.30 0.62 6.78
C LEU A 72 5.62 0.97 8.10
N SER A 73 4.34 0.67 8.24
CA SER A 73 3.54 0.94 9.44
C SER A 73 4.08 0.17 10.66
N ILE A 74 4.43 -1.11 10.48
CA ILE A 74 5.07 -1.94 11.52
C ILE A 74 6.35 -1.28 12.02
N GLY A 75 7.24 -0.85 11.11
CA GLY A 75 8.51 -0.21 11.47
C GLY A 75 8.31 1.10 12.23
N ILE A 76 7.40 1.96 11.78
CA ILE A 76 7.09 3.24 12.42
C ILE A 76 6.49 3.02 13.81
N TYR A 77 5.49 2.15 13.93
CA TYR A 77 4.81 1.93 15.21
C TYR A 77 5.68 1.18 16.22
N PHE A 78 6.54 0.27 15.76
CA PHE A 78 7.51 -0.38 16.62
C PHE A 78 8.52 0.64 17.17
N TYR A 79 9.04 1.54 16.33
CA TYR A 79 9.93 2.62 16.76
C TYR A 79 9.25 3.59 17.73
N LYS A 80 7.96 3.90 17.53
CA LYS A 80 7.15 4.75 18.42
C LYS A 80 6.74 4.04 19.73
N GLY A 81 7.09 2.78 19.95
CA GLY A 81 6.68 1.99 21.12
C GLY A 81 5.18 1.62 21.15
N LEU A 82 4.49 1.76 20.02
CA LEU A 82 3.06 1.48 19.87
C LEU A 82 2.82 0.01 19.51
N TYR A 83 3.11 -0.88 20.45
CA TYR A 83 3.12 -2.33 20.20
C TYR A 83 1.77 -2.90 19.74
N ILE A 84 0.65 -2.39 20.25
CA ILE A 84 -0.70 -2.82 19.83
C ILE A 84 -0.90 -2.55 18.34
N SER A 85 -0.54 -1.35 17.87
CA SER A 85 -0.62 -0.99 16.46
C SER A 85 0.34 -1.84 15.62
N THR A 86 1.56 -2.10 16.09
CA THR A 86 2.50 -2.99 15.40
C THR A 86 1.91 -4.38 15.16
N VAL A 87 1.28 -4.99 16.19
CA VAL A 87 0.65 -6.31 16.06
C VAL A 87 -0.54 -6.29 15.12
N LEU A 88 -1.35 -5.22 15.15
CA LEU A 88 -2.47 -5.04 14.23
C LEU A 88 -1.98 -5.03 12.77
N TYR A 89 -0.97 -4.21 12.46
CA TYR A 89 -0.42 -4.13 11.11
C TYR A 89 0.34 -5.39 10.69
N ALA A 90 0.96 -6.12 11.63
CA ALA A 90 1.50 -7.46 11.36
C ALA A 90 0.40 -8.46 10.98
N THR A 91 -0.78 -8.35 11.59
CA THR A 91 -1.94 -9.18 11.23
C THR A 91 -2.46 -8.81 9.83
N PHE A 92 -2.55 -7.52 9.52
CA PHE A 92 -2.91 -7.04 8.18
C PHE A 92 -1.92 -7.49 7.11
N LEU A 93 -0.62 -7.49 7.40
CA LEU A 93 0.42 -8.00 6.50
C LEU A 93 0.17 -9.47 6.12
N VAL A 94 -0.21 -10.30 7.09
CA VAL A 94 -0.54 -11.72 6.86
C VAL A 94 -1.80 -11.85 6.00
N LEU A 95 -2.84 -11.08 6.31
CA LEU A 95 -4.08 -11.03 5.52
C LEU A 95 -3.84 -10.57 4.08
N ALA A 96 -3.03 -9.54 3.87
CA ALA A 96 -2.69 -9.03 2.55
C ALA A 96 -1.92 -10.07 1.72
N THR A 97 -1.02 -10.82 2.38
CA THR A 97 -0.28 -11.93 1.77
C THR A 97 -1.22 -13.05 1.33
N PHE A 98 -2.19 -13.44 2.18
CA PHE A 98 -3.20 -14.43 1.80
C PHE A 98 -4.12 -13.94 0.69
N GLY A 99 -4.52 -12.67 0.70
CA GLY A 99 -5.29 -12.04 -0.36
C GLY A 99 -4.57 -12.12 -1.71
N PHE A 100 -3.27 -11.83 -1.74
CA PHE A 100 -2.44 -11.96 -2.93
C PHE A 100 -2.39 -13.39 -3.46
N ILE A 101 -2.12 -14.36 -2.59
CA ILE A 101 -2.01 -15.78 -2.97
C ILE A 101 -3.36 -16.29 -3.49
N GLY A 102 -4.45 -15.98 -2.79
CA GLY A 102 -5.81 -16.39 -3.17
C GLY A 102 -6.20 -15.87 -4.55
N TRP A 103 -6.03 -14.57 -4.78
CA TRP A 103 -6.36 -13.95 -6.07
C TRP A 103 -5.46 -14.43 -7.20
N ARG A 104 -4.17 -14.69 -6.92
CA ARG A 104 -3.24 -15.26 -7.90
C ARG A 104 -3.64 -16.68 -8.28
N LYS A 105 -4.13 -17.48 -7.33
CA LYS A 105 -4.61 -18.85 -7.59
C LYS A 105 -5.89 -18.84 -8.45
N THR A 106 -6.87 -18.00 -8.10
CA THR A 106 -8.09 -17.83 -8.92
C THR A 106 -7.79 -17.39 -10.35
N LEU A 107 -6.80 -16.51 -10.54
CA LEU A 107 -6.34 -16.11 -11.88
C LEU A 107 -5.71 -17.25 -12.70
N LYS A 108 -5.03 -18.19 -12.02
CA LYS A 108 -4.41 -19.35 -12.67
C LYS A 108 -5.46 -20.37 -13.09
N ASP A 109 -6.47 -20.60 -12.25
CA ASP A 109 -7.57 -21.54 -12.52
C ASP A 109 -8.48 -21.05 -13.67
N LEU A 110 -8.53 -19.74 -13.93
CA LEU A 110 -9.31 -19.13 -15.02
C LEU A 110 -8.63 -19.18 -16.40
N ARG A 111 -7.35 -19.57 -16.51
CA ARG A 111 -6.71 -19.90 -17.80
C ARG A 111 -6.73 -21.42 -17.97
N PRO A 112 -7.68 -22.01 -18.74
CA PRO A 112 -7.56 -23.40 -19.13
C PRO A 112 -6.26 -23.57 -19.94
N ALA A 113 -5.53 -24.63 -19.61
CA ALA A 113 -4.28 -25.02 -20.27
C ALA A 113 -4.50 -25.37 -21.75
#